data_AF-Q967I0-F1
#
_entry.id   AF-Q967I0-F1
#
_cell.length_a   1.000
_cell.length_b   1.000
_cell.length_c   1.000
_cell.angle_alpha   90.00
_cell.angle_beta   90.00
_cell.angle_gamma   90.00
#
_symmetry.space_group_name_H-M   'P 1'
#
loop_
_entity.id
_entity.type
_entity.pdbx_description
1 polymer ?
#
loop_
_entity_poly.entity_id
_entity_poly.type
_entity_poly.pdbx_seq_one_letter_code
_entity_poly.pdbx_strand_id
1 'polypeptide(L)'
;NDDLWHQWKRMYNKEYNGADDEHRRNIWEANVKHIQEHNLRHDLGLVTYTLGLNQFTDMTFEEFKAKYLTEMPRASDILSHGIPYEANNRAVPDKIDWRESGYVTEVKDQGNCGSCWAFSTTGTMEGQYMKNERTSISFSEQQLVDCSGPWGNNGCSGGLMENAYQYLKQFGLETESSYPYTAVEGQCRYNRQLGVAKVTGYYTVHSGSEVELKNLVGSRRPAAIAVDVESDFMMYRSGIYQSQTCLPFALNHAVLAVGYGTQDGTDYWIVKNSWGLSWGERGYIRMARNRGNMCGIASLASLPMVARFP
;
A
#
# COMPACT_ATOMS: atom_id res chain seq x y z
N ASN A 1 21.19 13.44 -21.74
CA ASN A 1 20.09 12.52 -21.41
C ASN A 1 18.86 12.69 -22.31
N ASP A 2 18.97 13.40 -23.44
CA ASP A 2 17.83 13.82 -24.27
C ASP A 2 17.02 12.63 -24.82
N ASP A 3 17.68 11.64 -25.41
CA ASP A 3 16.99 10.44 -25.91
C ASP A 3 16.26 9.68 -24.80
N LEU A 4 16.87 9.59 -23.62
CA LEU A 4 16.30 8.90 -22.46
C LEU A 4 15.10 9.66 -21.89
N TRP A 5 15.14 11.00 -21.85
CA TRP A 5 14.01 11.86 -21.45
C TRP A 5 12.81 11.63 -22.36
N HIS A 6 13.00 11.66 -23.69
CA HIS A 6 11.92 11.44 -24.63
C HIS A 6 11.36 10.01 -24.60
N GLN A 7 12.22 9.00 -24.40
CA GLN A 7 11.78 7.62 -24.20
C GLN A 7 10.96 7.46 -22.92
N TRP A 8 11.42 8.03 -21.81
CA TRP A 8 10.71 8.03 -20.53
C TRP A 8 9.33 8.70 -20.66
N LYS A 9 9.25 9.88 -21.31
CA LYS A 9 7.97 10.56 -21.56
C LYS A 9 6.99 9.68 -22.35
N ARG A 10 7.46 9.03 -23.42
CA ARG A 10 6.63 8.10 -24.20
C ARG A 10 6.17 6.89 -23.38
N MET A 11 7.06 6.32 -22.57
CA MET A 11 6.76 5.16 -21.73
C MET A 11 5.66 5.44 -20.69
N TYR A 12 5.66 6.65 -20.12
CA TYR A 12 4.70 7.05 -19.07
C TYR A 12 3.61 8.01 -19.56
N ASN A 13 3.48 8.16 -20.87
CA ASN A 13 2.50 9.04 -21.52
C ASN A 13 2.48 10.48 -20.94
N LYS A 14 3.66 11.08 -20.82
CA LYS A 14 3.87 12.40 -20.23
C LYS A 14 3.93 13.47 -21.32
N GLU A 15 3.06 14.47 -21.19
CA GLU A 15 2.98 15.63 -22.06
C GLU A 15 3.00 16.91 -21.23
N TYR A 16 3.78 17.89 -21.68
CA TYR A 16 3.97 19.17 -20.99
C TYR A 16 3.95 20.32 -22.00
N ASN A 17 3.55 21.50 -21.55
CA ASN A 17 3.77 22.73 -22.31
C ASN A 17 5.26 23.13 -22.25
N GLY A 18 5.68 24.10 -23.07
CA GLY A 18 7.10 24.44 -23.23
C GLY A 18 7.82 24.85 -21.93
N ALA A 19 7.17 25.61 -21.05
CA ALA A 19 7.77 26.04 -19.79
C ALA A 19 7.81 24.89 -18.76
N ASP A 20 6.77 24.06 -18.72
CA ASP A 20 6.71 22.91 -17.84
C ASP A 20 7.68 21.80 -18.26
N ASP A 21 7.96 21.61 -19.57
CA ASP A 21 8.87 20.55 -20.04
C ASP A 21 10.30 20.74 -19.50
N GLU A 22 10.82 21.97 -19.53
CA GLU A 22 12.16 22.27 -19.01
C GLU A 22 12.23 22.07 -17.49
N HIS A 23 11.21 22.54 -16.75
CA HIS A 23 11.13 22.35 -15.31
C HIS A 23 11.05 20.86 -14.92
N ARG A 24 10.19 20.10 -15.59
CA ARG A 24 10.00 18.66 -15.36
C ARG A 24 11.24 17.87 -15.72
N ARG A 25 11.92 18.25 -16.80
CA ARG A 25 13.20 17.66 -17.20
C ARG A 25 14.27 17.88 -16.14
N ASN A 26 14.38 19.08 -15.56
CA ASN A 26 15.36 19.37 -14.51
C ASN A 26 15.15 18.50 -13.26
N ILE A 27 13.90 18.34 -12.82
CA ILE A 27 13.55 17.43 -11.71
C ILE A 27 13.93 15.99 -12.07
N TRP A 28 13.56 15.56 -13.27
CA TRP A 28 13.86 14.22 -13.76
C TRP A 28 15.37 13.94 -13.81
N GLU A 29 16.18 14.89 -14.30
CA GLU A 29 17.64 14.73 -14.35
C GLU A 29 18.26 14.65 -12.94
N ALA A 30 17.76 15.43 -11.97
CA ALA A 30 18.19 15.35 -10.57
C ALA A 30 17.88 13.97 -9.96
N ASN A 31 16.67 13.46 -10.19
CA ASN A 31 16.26 12.14 -9.70
C ASN A 31 17.04 11.01 -10.40
N VAL A 32 17.31 11.11 -11.71
CA VAL A 32 18.15 10.16 -12.46
C VAL A 32 19.55 10.10 -11.88
N LYS A 33 20.14 11.25 -11.56
CA LYS A 33 21.47 11.32 -10.93
C LYS A 33 21.48 10.61 -9.58
N HIS A 34 20.49 10.86 -8.72
CA HIS A 34 20.34 10.17 -7.43
C HIS A 34 20.21 8.65 -7.60
N ILE A 35 19.38 8.20 -8.55
CA ILE A 35 19.21 6.78 -8.89
C ILE A 35 20.55 6.14 -9.28
N GLN A 36 21.33 6.82 -10.14
CA GLN A 36 22.63 6.31 -10.59
C GLN A 36 23.62 6.20 -9.42
N GLU A 37 23.73 7.24 -8.59
CA GLU A 37 24.62 7.25 -7.42
C GLU A 37 24.23 6.18 -6.39
N HIS A 38 22.94 6.01 -6.11
CA HIS A 38 22.44 4.97 -5.23
C HIS A 38 22.75 3.56 -5.76
N ASN A 39 22.52 3.32 -7.05
CA ASN A 39 22.75 1.99 -7.63
C ASN A 39 24.23 1.62 -7.71
N LEU A 40 25.15 2.58 -7.84
CA LEU A 40 26.58 2.32 -7.67
C LEU A 40 26.91 1.83 -6.25
N ARG A 41 26.23 2.35 -5.22
CA ARG A 41 26.39 1.85 -3.83
C ARG A 41 25.83 0.43 -3.69
N HIS A 42 24.75 0.10 -4.39
CA HIS A 42 24.20 -1.25 -4.42
C HIS A 42 25.19 -2.25 -5.05
N ASP A 43 25.80 -1.90 -6.18
CA ASP A 43 26.79 -2.76 -6.87
C ASP A 43 28.04 -3.01 -6.00
N LEU A 44 28.37 -2.07 -5.11
CA LEU A 44 29.42 -2.22 -4.10
C LEU A 44 28.96 -2.94 -2.82
N GLY A 45 27.71 -3.39 -2.73
CA GLY A 45 27.14 -4.07 -1.57
C GLY A 45 26.90 -3.17 -0.34
N LEU A 46 26.86 -1.84 -0.52
CA LEU A 46 26.69 -0.88 0.57
C LEU A 46 25.22 -0.62 0.94
N VAL A 47 24.29 -0.97 0.04
CA VAL A 47 22.83 -0.92 0.23
C VAL A 47 22.22 -2.20 -0.36
N THR A 48 21.00 -2.53 0.05
CA THR A 48 20.35 -3.83 -0.23
C THR A 48 19.19 -3.77 -1.22
N TYR A 49 18.99 -2.59 -1.83
CA TYR A 49 17.97 -2.36 -2.83
C TYR A 49 18.50 -1.45 -3.93
N THR A 50 17.74 -1.35 -5.03
CA THR A 50 18.02 -0.44 -6.14
C THR A 50 16.87 0.55 -6.32
N LEU A 51 17.20 1.69 -6.90
CA LEU A 51 16.23 2.66 -7.38
C LEU A 51 16.10 2.55 -8.91
N GLY A 52 15.02 3.09 -9.47
CA GLY A 52 14.83 3.08 -10.91
C GLY A 52 13.82 4.10 -11.39
N LEU A 53 13.88 4.39 -12.70
CA LEU A 53 12.92 5.27 -13.35
C LEU A 53 11.51 4.67 -13.27
N ASN A 54 10.53 5.50 -12.91
CA ASN A 54 9.12 5.16 -12.84
C ASN A 54 8.29 6.39 -13.26
N GLN A 55 6.95 6.31 -13.15
CA GLN A 55 6.06 7.40 -13.55
C GLN A 55 6.18 8.67 -12.70
N PHE A 56 6.91 8.62 -11.57
CA PHE A 56 7.10 9.73 -10.63
C PHE A 56 8.47 10.40 -10.77
N THR A 57 9.32 9.95 -11.70
CA THR A 57 10.70 10.48 -11.81
C THR A 57 10.74 11.97 -12.16
N ASP A 58 9.69 12.55 -12.76
CA ASP A 58 9.55 14.00 -13.01
C ASP A 58 8.94 14.80 -11.84
N MET A 59 8.77 14.18 -10.67
CA MET A 59 8.20 14.80 -9.48
C MET A 59 9.26 14.99 -8.41
N THR A 60 9.18 16.12 -7.70
CA THR A 60 9.89 16.25 -6.42
C THR A 60 9.17 15.42 -5.37
N PHE A 61 9.88 15.00 -4.32
CA PHE A 61 9.24 14.25 -3.24
C PHE A 61 8.14 15.07 -2.54
N GLU A 62 8.29 16.40 -2.43
CA GLU A 62 7.25 17.27 -1.86
C GLU A 62 5.98 17.30 -2.71
N GLU A 63 6.12 17.35 -4.04
CA GLU A 63 4.96 17.28 -4.93
C GLU A 63 4.30 15.90 -4.86
N PHE A 64 5.10 14.83 -4.79
CA PHE A 64 4.60 13.48 -4.62
C PHE A 64 3.84 13.33 -3.30
N LYS A 65 4.44 13.80 -2.20
CA LYS A 65 3.84 13.80 -0.87
C LYS A 65 2.50 14.52 -0.87
N ALA A 66 2.41 15.71 -1.46
CA ALA A 66 1.18 16.50 -1.51
C ALA A 66 0.04 15.83 -2.31
N LYS A 67 0.35 14.91 -3.23
CA LYS A 67 -0.63 14.28 -4.13
C LYS A 67 -1.00 12.84 -3.74
N TYR A 68 -0.05 12.07 -3.26
CA TYR A 68 -0.19 10.61 -3.07
C TYR A 68 -0.13 10.16 -1.61
N LEU A 69 0.43 11.00 -0.73
CA LEU A 69 0.63 10.67 0.67
C LEU A 69 -0.30 11.51 1.55
N THR A 70 -0.73 10.92 2.65
CA THR A 70 -1.61 11.59 3.61
C THR A 70 -1.19 11.17 5.00
N GLU A 71 -0.88 12.14 5.87
CA GLU A 71 -0.48 11.85 7.24
C GLU A 71 -1.55 11.00 7.93
N MET A 72 -1.15 9.85 8.44
CA MET A 72 -1.99 8.95 9.19
C MET A 72 -1.73 9.17 10.68
N PRO A 73 -2.77 9.16 11.53
CA PRO A 73 -2.61 9.37 12.96
C PRO A 73 -1.70 8.30 13.57
N ARG A 74 -1.02 8.66 14.66
CA ARG A 74 -0.25 7.69 15.42
C ARG A 74 -1.19 6.67 16.03
N ALA A 75 -0.70 5.45 16.18
CA ALA A 75 -1.49 4.36 16.73
C ALA A 75 -2.04 4.65 18.14
N SER A 76 -1.32 5.45 18.95
CA SER A 76 -1.75 5.93 20.26
C SER A 76 -2.96 6.86 20.23
N ASP A 77 -3.17 7.54 19.11
CA ASP A 77 -4.19 8.57 18.94
C ASP A 77 -5.48 7.98 18.34
N ILE A 78 -5.42 6.71 17.92
CA ILE A 78 -6.54 5.99 17.34
C ILE A 78 -7.29 5.27 18.45
N LEU A 79 -8.58 5.61 18.59
CA LEU A 79 -9.52 4.80 19.37
C LEU A 79 -9.88 3.54 18.56
N SER A 80 -9.00 2.55 18.59
CA SER A 80 -9.25 1.31 17.85
C SER A 80 -10.38 0.52 18.51
N HIS A 81 -11.36 0.13 17.70
CA HIS A 81 -12.44 -0.78 18.09
C HIS A 81 -12.15 -2.23 17.64
N GLY A 82 -10.90 -2.48 17.22
CA GLY A 82 -10.43 -3.79 16.81
C GLY A 82 -10.03 -4.66 18.00
N ILE A 83 -9.76 -5.92 17.70
CA ILE A 83 -9.24 -6.88 18.67
C ILE A 83 -7.71 -6.89 18.52
N PRO A 84 -6.94 -6.45 19.53
CA PRO A 84 -5.49 -6.54 19.49
C PRO A 84 -5.04 -7.98 19.24
N TYR A 85 -4.14 -8.18 18.27
CA TYR A 85 -3.66 -9.50 17.92
C TYR A 85 -2.41 -9.83 18.75
N GLU A 86 -2.58 -10.71 19.74
CA GLU A 86 -1.47 -11.09 20.61
C GLU A 86 -0.53 -12.10 19.95
N ALA A 87 0.76 -11.95 20.24
CA ALA A 87 1.78 -12.91 19.88
C ALA A 87 1.59 -14.20 20.70
N ASN A 88 0.79 -15.11 20.17
CA ASN A 88 0.74 -16.48 20.67
C ASN A 88 1.88 -17.30 20.07
N ASN A 89 2.35 -18.34 20.77
CA ASN A 89 3.26 -19.38 20.25
C ASN A 89 2.61 -20.24 19.14
N ARG A 90 1.81 -19.62 18.26
CA ARG A 90 1.25 -20.28 17.08
C ARG A 90 2.38 -20.54 16.10
N ALA A 91 2.52 -21.80 15.71
CA ALA A 91 3.36 -22.16 14.59
C ALA A 91 2.77 -21.57 13.30
N VAL A 92 3.34 -20.45 12.85
CA VAL A 92 3.16 -19.95 11.48
C VAL A 92 4.37 -20.34 10.63
N PRO A 93 4.22 -20.49 9.30
CA PRO A 93 5.35 -20.81 8.43
C PRO A 93 6.47 -19.77 8.54
N ASP A 94 7.71 -20.19 8.29
CA ASP A 94 8.87 -19.29 8.27
C ASP A 94 8.85 -18.32 7.08
N LYS A 95 8.24 -18.75 5.97
CA LYS A 95 7.96 -17.94 4.80
C LYS A 95 6.53 -18.19 4.32
N ILE A 96 5.91 -17.15 3.79
CA ILE A 96 4.59 -17.25 3.16
C ILE A 96 4.45 -16.20 2.07
N ASP A 97 3.76 -16.56 1.00
CA ASP A 97 3.37 -15.65 -0.06
C ASP A 97 1.92 -15.92 -0.47
N TRP A 98 1.00 -15.04 -0.08
CA TRP A 98 -0.43 -15.22 -0.38
C TRP A 98 -0.77 -15.06 -1.86
N ARG A 99 0.15 -14.54 -2.68
CA ARG A 99 0.00 -14.52 -4.16
C ARG A 99 -0.06 -15.93 -4.70
N GLU A 100 0.78 -16.84 -4.19
CA GLU A 100 0.83 -18.25 -4.60
C GLU A 100 -0.46 -19.01 -4.25
N SER A 101 -1.22 -18.52 -3.27
CA SER A 101 -2.52 -19.10 -2.88
C SER A 101 -3.72 -18.51 -3.62
N GLY A 102 -3.51 -17.52 -4.50
CA GLY A 102 -4.59 -16.82 -5.21
C GLY A 102 -5.43 -15.91 -4.31
N TYR A 103 -4.89 -15.44 -3.17
CA TYR A 103 -5.60 -14.55 -2.23
C TYR A 103 -5.16 -13.09 -2.36
N VAL A 104 -4.55 -12.73 -3.49
CA VAL A 104 -4.11 -11.38 -3.81
C VAL A 104 -4.51 -11.10 -5.25
N THR A 105 -5.28 -10.04 -5.47
CA THR A 105 -5.63 -9.56 -6.82
C THR A 105 -4.42 -8.95 -7.53
N GLU A 106 -4.57 -8.65 -8.82
CA GLU A 106 -3.58 -7.86 -9.56
C GLU A 106 -3.29 -6.51 -8.89
N VAL A 107 -2.10 -5.96 -9.13
CA VAL A 107 -1.74 -4.62 -8.65
C VAL A 107 -2.60 -3.59 -9.39
N LYS A 108 -3.23 -2.70 -8.60
CA LYS A 108 -4.02 -1.58 -9.10
C LYS A 108 -3.21 -0.27 -9.06
N ASP A 109 -3.80 0.82 -9.55
CA ASP A 109 -3.20 2.14 -9.56
C ASP A 109 -4.19 3.17 -8.99
N GLN A 110 -3.81 3.84 -7.90
CA GLN A 110 -4.62 4.86 -7.25
C GLN A 110 -4.67 6.16 -8.06
N GLY A 111 -3.75 6.37 -9.01
CA GLY A 111 -3.67 7.60 -9.78
C GLY A 111 -3.48 8.84 -8.89
N ASN A 112 -3.91 10.00 -9.38
CA ASN A 112 -3.73 11.28 -8.69
C ASN A 112 -4.76 11.50 -7.55
N CYS A 113 -4.81 10.58 -6.59
CA CYS A 113 -5.74 10.56 -5.47
C CYS A 113 -5.07 9.89 -4.26
N GLY A 114 -5.12 10.51 -3.08
CA GLY A 114 -4.62 9.97 -1.80
C GLY A 114 -5.53 8.91 -1.20
N SER A 115 -5.92 7.90 -2.00
CA SER A 115 -6.87 6.83 -1.65
C SER A 115 -6.19 5.50 -1.31
N CYS A 116 -4.88 5.50 -1.02
CA CYS A 116 -4.13 4.29 -0.67
C CYS A 116 -4.77 3.47 0.46
N TRP A 117 -5.41 4.14 1.42
CA TRP A 117 -6.18 3.53 2.49
C TRP A 117 -7.33 2.66 1.96
N ALA A 118 -8.01 3.08 0.89
CA ALA A 118 -9.08 2.31 0.26
C ALA A 118 -8.53 1.06 -0.42
N PHE A 119 -7.40 1.16 -1.14
CA PHE A 119 -6.71 0.01 -1.77
C PHE A 119 -6.18 -0.99 -0.73
N SER A 120 -5.68 -0.50 0.40
CA SER A 120 -5.25 -1.36 1.52
C SER A 120 -6.45 -2.09 2.13
N THR A 121 -7.57 -1.40 2.33
CA THR A 121 -8.83 -1.99 2.79
C THR A 121 -9.36 -3.06 1.84
N THR A 122 -9.51 -2.75 0.54
CA THR A 122 -10.03 -3.72 -0.45
C THR A 122 -9.10 -4.91 -0.56
N GLY A 123 -7.78 -4.71 -0.59
CA GLY A 123 -6.81 -5.80 -0.70
C GLY A 123 -6.88 -6.82 0.45
N THR A 124 -7.08 -6.37 1.69
CA THR A 124 -7.24 -7.30 2.81
C THR A 124 -8.64 -7.94 2.84
N MET A 125 -9.69 -7.20 2.45
CA MET A 125 -11.05 -7.74 2.28
C MET A 125 -11.10 -8.84 1.21
N GLU A 126 -10.44 -8.62 0.08
CA GLU A 126 -10.29 -9.56 -1.03
C GLU A 126 -9.64 -10.86 -0.56
N GLY A 127 -8.49 -10.77 0.13
CA GLY A 127 -7.79 -11.96 0.62
C GLY A 127 -8.61 -12.81 1.60
N GLN A 128 -9.43 -12.17 2.45
CA GLN A 128 -10.37 -12.87 3.33
C GLN A 128 -11.52 -13.52 2.56
N TYR A 129 -12.15 -12.77 1.66
CA TYR A 129 -13.31 -13.24 0.92
C TYR A 129 -12.94 -14.38 -0.03
N MET A 130 -11.87 -14.24 -0.81
CA MET A 130 -11.40 -15.28 -1.74
C MET A 130 -11.09 -16.59 -1.01
N LYS A 131 -10.57 -16.52 0.23
CA LYS A 131 -10.37 -17.71 1.05
C LYS A 131 -11.69 -18.37 1.45
N ASN A 132 -12.59 -17.58 2.04
CA ASN A 132 -13.80 -18.08 2.68
C ASN A 132 -14.77 -18.66 1.63
N GLU A 133 -14.84 -17.99 0.48
CA GLU A 133 -15.81 -18.26 -0.57
C GLU A 133 -15.24 -19.07 -1.74
N ARG A 134 -13.91 -19.23 -1.81
CA ARG A 134 -13.20 -19.97 -2.87
C ARG A 134 -13.54 -19.43 -4.27
N THR A 135 -13.70 -18.12 -4.40
CA THR A 135 -13.99 -17.43 -5.66
C THR A 135 -13.05 -16.25 -5.83
N SER A 136 -12.76 -15.87 -7.07
CA SER A 136 -12.06 -14.63 -7.37
C SER A 136 -13.00 -13.43 -7.19
N ILE A 137 -12.48 -12.35 -6.59
CA ILE A 137 -13.21 -11.10 -6.40
C ILE A 137 -12.23 -9.93 -6.45
N SER A 138 -12.68 -8.80 -6.96
CA SER A 138 -12.00 -7.50 -6.83
C SER A 138 -13.01 -6.52 -6.27
N PHE A 139 -12.72 -5.90 -5.14
CA PHE A 139 -13.63 -4.96 -4.47
C PHE A 139 -13.38 -3.53 -4.93
N SER A 140 -14.42 -2.70 -4.78
CA SER A 140 -14.41 -1.30 -5.22
C SER A 140 -13.75 -0.39 -4.19
N GLU A 141 -12.61 0.21 -4.54
CA GLU A 141 -12.04 1.31 -3.75
C GLU A 141 -12.91 2.56 -3.81
N GLN A 142 -13.57 2.82 -4.95
CA GLN A 142 -14.30 4.06 -5.18
C GLN A 142 -15.52 4.20 -4.26
N GLN A 143 -16.25 3.11 -3.99
CA GLN A 143 -17.29 3.09 -2.97
C GLN A 143 -16.74 3.58 -1.62
N LEU A 144 -15.54 3.14 -1.22
CA LEU A 144 -14.96 3.59 0.05
C LEU A 144 -14.67 5.09 0.00
N VAL A 145 -14.01 5.54 -1.07
CA VAL A 145 -13.69 6.97 -1.32
C VAL A 145 -14.95 7.84 -1.22
N ASP A 146 -16.04 7.45 -1.88
CA ASP A 146 -17.24 8.29 -2.01
C ASP A 146 -18.19 8.18 -0.80
N CYS A 147 -18.20 7.04 -0.09
CA CYS A 147 -19.27 6.74 0.88
C CYS A 147 -18.83 6.73 2.34
N SER A 148 -17.54 6.62 2.65
CA SER A 148 -17.09 6.43 4.03
C SER A 148 -16.76 7.74 4.78
N GLY A 149 -17.04 8.90 4.16
CA GLY A 149 -16.89 10.22 4.78
C GLY A 149 -17.49 10.34 6.20
N PRO A 150 -18.74 9.91 6.43
CA PRO A 150 -19.35 9.94 7.77
C PRO A 150 -18.65 9.08 8.83
N TRP A 151 -17.72 8.19 8.45
CA TRP A 151 -16.88 7.39 9.35
C TRP A 151 -15.47 7.97 9.56
N GLY A 152 -15.21 9.18 9.05
CA GLY A 152 -13.96 9.92 9.28
C GLY A 152 -12.89 9.72 8.20
N ASN A 153 -13.24 9.17 7.04
CA ASN A 153 -12.37 9.21 5.86
C ASN A 153 -12.63 10.50 5.06
N ASN A 154 -11.67 10.89 4.21
CA ASN A 154 -11.71 12.14 3.47
C ASN A 154 -11.39 11.91 1.98
N GLY A 155 -11.98 10.86 1.40
CA GLY A 155 -11.85 10.53 -0.02
C GLY A 155 -10.40 10.49 -0.52
N CYS A 156 -10.10 11.36 -1.50
CA CYS A 156 -8.76 11.50 -2.08
C CYS A 156 -7.77 12.30 -1.22
N SER A 157 -8.21 12.85 -0.09
CA SER A 157 -7.38 13.57 0.88
C SER A 157 -7.02 12.71 2.10
N GLY A 158 -7.21 11.39 2.01
CA GLY A 158 -6.74 10.43 3.00
C GLY A 158 -7.87 9.77 3.78
N GLY A 159 -7.48 8.80 4.61
CA GLY A 159 -8.42 7.99 5.37
C GLY A 159 -7.71 6.85 6.09
N LEU A 160 -8.48 6.05 6.81
CA LEU A 160 -8.00 4.91 7.58
C LEU A 160 -8.74 3.64 7.19
N MET A 161 -8.00 2.54 7.12
CA MET A 161 -8.57 1.23 6.84
C MET A 161 -9.58 0.83 7.93
N GLU A 162 -9.32 1.19 9.19
CA GLU A 162 -10.23 0.91 10.30
C GLU A 162 -11.56 1.66 10.21
N ASN A 163 -11.54 2.93 9.76
CA ASN A 163 -12.76 3.70 9.51
C ASN A 163 -13.59 3.06 8.38
N ALA A 164 -12.90 2.61 7.33
CA ALA A 164 -13.53 1.87 6.25
C ALA A 164 -14.17 0.56 6.76
N TYR A 165 -13.52 -0.15 7.69
CA TYR A 165 -14.12 -1.34 8.31
C TYR A 165 -15.38 -1.01 9.12
N GLN A 166 -15.43 0.13 9.81
CA GLN A 166 -16.65 0.55 10.51
C GLN A 166 -17.81 0.82 9.55
N TYR A 167 -17.53 1.50 8.42
CA TYR A 167 -18.50 1.63 7.33
C TYR A 167 -18.98 0.25 6.84
N LEU A 168 -18.05 -0.67 6.61
CA LEU A 168 -18.33 -2.02 6.10
C LEU A 168 -18.97 -2.98 7.09
N LYS A 169 -19.14 -2.58 8.37
CA LYS A 169 -20.00 -3.34 9.30
C LYS A 169 -21.47 -3.16 8.97
N GLN A 170 -21.85 -2.01 8.41
CA GLN A 170 -23.23 -1.65 8.10
C GLN A 170 -23.56 -1.78 6.61
N PHE A 171 -22.60 -1.47 5.74
CA PHE A 171 -22.78 -1.43 4.29
C PHE A 171 -21.98 -2.54 3.61
N GLY A 172 -22.57 -3.19 2.61
CA GLY A 172 -21.88 -4.23 1.84
C GLY A 172 -20.87 -3.61 0.89
N LEU A 173 -19.67 -4.17 0.81
CA LEU A 173 -18.67 -3.79 -0.18
C LEU A 173 -19.07 -4.38 -1.54
N GLU A 174 -19.20 -3.51 -2.54
CA GLU A 174 -19.45 -3.83 -3.93
C GLU A 174 -18.16 -4.22 -4.65
N THR A 175 -18.31 -4.86 -5.81
CA THR A 175 -17.19 -5.21 -6.68
C THR A 175 -16.69 -4.01 -7.47
N GLU A 176 -15.42 -4.07 -7.89
CA GLU A 176 -14.84 -3.10 -8.83
C GLU A 176 -15.67 -2.96 -10.11
N SER A 177 -16.27 -4.05 -10.59
CA SER A 177 -17.14 -4.03 -11.77
C SER A 177 -18.48 -3.31 -11.53
N SER A 178 -18.98 -3.32 -10.30
CA SER A 178 -20.25 -2.66 -9.93
C SER A 178 -20.06 -1.19 -9.64
N TYR A 179 -18.91 -0.84 -9.05
CA TYR A 179 -18.54 0.54 -8.70
C TYR A 179 -17.06 0.81 -9.09
N PRO A 180 -16.79 1.12 -10.37
CA PRO A 180 -15.41 1.26 -10.86
C PRO A 180 -14.66 2.46 -10.29
N TYR A 181 -13.34 2.30 -10.18
CA TYR A 181 -12.42 3.35 -9.74
C TYR A 181 -12.23 4.47 -10.78
N THR A 182 -12.25 5.71 -10.30
CA THR A 182 -12.15 6.93 -11.11
C THR A 182 -11.07 7.90 -10.63
N ALA A 183 -10.42 7.61 -9.49
CA ALA A 183 -9.43 8.49 -8.86
C ALA A 183 -9.92 9.93 -8.56
N VAL A 184 -11.22 10.11 -8.44
CA VAL A 184 -11.86 11.38 -8.11
C VAL A 184 -12.96 11.10 -7.10
N GLU A 185 -13.03 11.88 -6.02
CA GLU A 185 -14.13 11.77 -5.07
C GLU A 185 -15.43 12.24 -5.72
N GLY A 186 -16.46 11.39 -5.65
CA GLY A 186 -17.78 11.63 -6.19
C GLY A 186 -18.87 11.54 -5.11
N GLN A 187 -20.12 11.70 -5.55
CA GLN A 187 -21.25 11.39 -4.68
C GLN A 187 -21.30 9.88 -4.40
N CYS A 188 -21.62 9.48 -3.17
CA CYS A 188 -21.83 8.07 -2.84
C CYS A 188 -22.96 7.46 -3.67
N ARG A 189 -22.62 6.45 -4.49
CA ARG A 189 -23.57 5.70 -5.36
C ARG A 189 -23.87 4.29 -4.84
N TYR A 190 -23.65 4.04 -3.56
CA TYR A 190 -23.81 2.71 -2.97
C TYR A 190 -25.20 2.13 -3.27
N ASN A 191 -25.21 0.91 -3.79
CA ASN A 191 -26.41 0.12 -4.03
C ASN A 191 -26.38 -1.15 -3.18
N ARG A 192 -27.29 -1.21 -2.19
CA ARG A 192 -27.41 -2.36 -1.29
C ARG A 192 -27.55 -3.71 -2.02
N GLN A 193 -28.20 -3.75 -3.18
CA GLN A 193 -28.40 -4.98 -3.95
C GLN A 193 -27.11 -5.52 -4.60
N LEU A 194 -26.07 -4.68 -4.70
CA LEU A 194 -24.77 -5.04 -5.27
C LEU A 194 -23.71 -5.32 -4.20
N GLY A 195 -24.05 -5.15 -2.92
CA GLY A 195 -23.14 -5.45 -1.81
C GLY A 195 -22.84 -6.94 -1.69
N VAL A 196 -21.56 -7.31 -1.66
CA VAL A 196 -21.09 -8.70 -1.70
C VAL A 196 -20.54 -9.18 -0.35
N ALA A 197 -19.79 -8.31 0.33
CA ALA A 197 -19.07 -8.67 1.55
C ALA A 197 -19.25 -7.62 2.65
N LYS A 198 -19.18 -8.03 3.91
CA LYS A 198 -19.19 -7.12 5.06
C LYS A 198 -18.16 -7.51 6.10
N VAL A 199 -17.81 -6.55 6.94
CA VAL A 199 -16.94 -6.74 8.09
C VAL A 199 -17.78 -7.14 9.31
N THR A 200 -17.36 -8.18 10.04
CA THR A 200 -17.98 -8.57 11.32
C THR A 200 -17.15 -8.16 12.53
N GLY A 201 -15.89 -7.80 12.30
CA GLY A 201 -14.91 -7.29 13.28
C GLY A 201 -13.54 -7.28 12.61
N TYR A 202 -12.49 -6.84 13.30
CA TYR A 202 -11.14 -6.82 12.74
C TYR A 202 -10.09 -6.96 13.83
N TYR A 203 -8.95 -7.55 13.46
CA TYR A 203 -7.76 -7.62 14.29
C TYR A 203 -6.86 -6.41 14.04
N THR A 204 -6.08 -6.02 15.05
CA THR A 204 -5.09 -4.93 14.95
C THR A 204 -3.74 -5.32 15.52
N VAL A 205 -2.68 -4.75 14.94
CA VAL A 205 -1.31 -4.77 15.47
C VAL A 205 -0.78 -3.35 15.40
N HIS A 206 -0.85 -2.67 16.54
CA HIS A 206 -0.46 -1.25 16.73
C HIS A 206 0.75 -1.10 17.65
N SER A 207 1.25 -2.22 18.18
CA SER A 207 2.32 -2.31 19.17
C SER A 207 3.71 -2.03 18.58
N GLY A 208 3.85 -2.05 17.25
CA GLY A 208 5.14 -2.12 16.56
C GLY A 208 5.76 -3.53 16.55
N SER A 209 5.06 -4.55 17.04
CA SER A 209 5.56 -5.92 17.10
C SER A 209 5.48 -6.62 15.74
N GLU A 210 6.62 -6.76 15.08
CA GLU A 210 6.72 -7.51 13.82
C GLU A 210 6.41 -9.00 13.99
N VAL A 211 6.56 -9.54 15.21
CA VAL A 211 6.16 -10.92 15.55
C VAL A 211 4.65 -11.06 15.52
N GLU A 212 3.91 -10.11 16.08
CA GLU A 212 2.44 -10.09 16.05
C GLU A 212 1.95 -9.97 14.61
N LEU A 213 2.54 -9.06 13.82
CA LEU A 213 2.21 -8.91 12.41
C LEU A 213 2.50 -10.20 11.61
N LYS A 214 3.62 -10.89 11.90
CA LYS A 214 3.99 -12.15 11.22
C LYS A 214 2.96 -13.22 11.52
N ASN A 215 2.57 -13.33 12.79
CA ASN A 215 1.56 -14.29 13.22
C ASN A 215 0.19 -13.97 12.63
N LEU A 216 -0.17 -12.69 12.51
CA LEU A 216 -1.43 -12.26 11.87
C LEU A 216 -1.43 -12.65 10.39
N VAL A 217 -0.41 -12.24 9.62
CA VAL A 217 -0.30 -12.52 8.18
C VAL A 217 -0.20 -14.02 7.91
N GLY A 218 0.63 -14.74 8.67
CA GLY A 218 0.90 -16.15 8.48
C GLY A 218 -0.25 -17.08 8.83
N SER A 219 -1.09 -16.70 9.79
CA SER A 219 -2.23 -17.54 10.23
C SER A 219 -3.57 -17.14 9.63
N ARG A 220 -3.73 -15.87 9.23
CA ARG A 220 -4.98 -15.35 8.68
C ARG A 220 -4.86 -15.19 7.18
N ARG A 221 -4.44 -14.04 6.65
CA ARG A 221 -4.35 -13.65 5.23
C ARG A 221 -3.53 -12.35 5.09
N PRO A 222 -3.44 -11.69 3.91
CA PRO A 222 -2.83 -10.37 3.82
C PRO A 222 -3.43 -9.37 4.81
N ALA A 223 -2.58 -8.58 5.46
CA ALA A 223 -2.97 -7.55 6.41
C ALA A 223 -2.77 -6.17 5.80
N ALA A 224 -3.76 -5.29 5.99
CA ALA A 224 -3.60 -3.88 5.71
C ALA A 224 -2.56 -3.30 6.69
N ILE A 225 -1.65 -2.48 6.18
CA ILE A 225 -0.58 -1.85 6.95
C ILE A 225 -0.43 -0.40 6.51
N ALA A 226 0.14 0.45 7.36
CA ALA A 226 0.64 1.74 6.95
C ALA A 226 2.16 1.80 7.13
N VAL A 227 2.80 2.62 6.29
CA VAL A 227 4.24 2.85 6.31
C VAL A 227 4.54 4.33 6.15
N ASP A 228 5.73 4.72 6.59
CA ASP A 228 6.33 6.01 6.29
C ASP A 228 7.10 5.93 4.95
N VAL A 229 6.56 6.59 3.92
CA VAL A 229 7.17 6.71 2.59
C VAL A 229 8.11 7.91 2.58
N GLU A 230 9.30 7.69 2.04
CA GLU A 230 10.32 8.71 1.77
C GLU A 230 10.70 8.74 0.27
N SER A 231 11.61 9.65 -0.12
CA SER A 231 12.04 9.81 -1.52
C SER A 231 12.57 8.52 -2.16
N ASP A 232 13.36 7.72 -1.44
CA ASP A 232 13.90 6.46 -1.97
C ASP A 232 12.81 5.39 -2.13
N PHE A 233 11.78 5.44 -1.29
CA PHE A 233 10.61 4.57 -1.44
C PHE A 233 9.84 4.93 -2.72
N MET A 234 9.62 6.23 -2.99
CA MET A 234 9.02 6.70 -4.25
C MET A 234 9.76 6.16 -5.48
N MET A 235 11.09 6.03 -5.41
CA MET A 235 11.94 5.58 -6.52
C MET A 235 12.33 4.10 -6.49
N TYR A 236 11.83 3.32 -5.51
CA TYR A 236 12.21 1.91 -5.34
C TYR A 236 11.97 1.08 -6.60
N ARG A 237 12.94 0.20 -6.92
CA ARG A 237 12.88 -0.72 -8.08
C ARG A 237 12.94 -2.19 -7.66
N SER A 238 13.93 -2.60 -6.87
CA SER A 238 14.09 -4.01 -6.48
C SER A 238 14.96 -4.18 -5.24
N GLY A 239 14.96 -5.38 -4.65
CA GLY A 239 15.76 -5.73 -3.47
C GLY A 239 15.02 -5.47 -2.16
N ILE A 240 15.73 -5.53 -1.03
CA ILE A 240 15.12 -5.39 0.30
C ILE A 240 15.28 -3.94 0.76
N TYR A 241 14.21 -3.17 0.68
CA TYR A 241 14.17 -1.78 1.08
C TYR A 241 14.45 -1.59 2.56
N GLN A 242 15.30 -0.60 2.86
CA GLN A 242 15.68 -0.19 4.19
C GLN A 242 15.88 1.32 4.21
N SER A 243 15.49 1.95 5.32
CA SER A 243 15.79 3.34 5.60
C SER A 243 16.33 3.50 7.02
N GLN A 244 17.19 4.50 7.20
CA GLN A 244 17.66 4.92 8.52
C GLN A 244 16.89 6.14 9.04
N THR A 245 16.07 6.75 8.18
CA THR A 245 15.41 8.04 8.42
C THR A 245 13.89 7.92 8.55
N CYS A 246 13.27 6.86 8.00
CA CYS A 246 11.85 6.66 8.15
C CYS A 246 11.49 6.40 9.62
N LEU A 247 10.33 6.93 10.03
CA LEU A 247 9.92 6.98 11.43
C LEU A 247 8.65 6.15 11.63
N PRO A 248 8.59 5.28 12.65
CA PRO A 248 7.46 4.39 12.87
C PRO A 248 6.15 5.10 13.29
N PHE A 249 6.21 6.43 13.45
CA PHE A 249 5.11 7.30 13.86
C PHE A 249 4.77 8.38 12.81
N ALA A 250 5.50 8.45 11.69
CA ALA A 250 5.25 9.41 10.60
C ALA A 250 4.55 8.74 9.40
N LEU A 251 3.66 7.79 9.70
CA LEU A 251 2.94 6.98 8.71
C LEU A 251 2.18 7.89 7.76
N ASN A 252 2.30 7.64 6.46
CA ASN A 252 1.73 8.52 5.44
C ASN A 252 1.18 7.79 4.20
N HIS A 253 1.24 6.45 4.20
CA HIS A 253 0.77 5.64 3.09
C HIS A 253 0.28 4.27 3.57
N ALA A 254 -0.85 3.82 3.04
CA ALA A 254 -1.40 2.49 3.33
C ALA A 254 -1.11 1.52 2.19
N VAL A 255 -0.64 0.33 2.56
CA VAL A 255 -0.26 -0.76 1.65
C VAL A 255 -0.72 -2.10 2.23
N LEU A 256 -0.41 -3.21 1.57
CA LEU A 256 -0.89 -4.53 1.99
C LEU A 256 0.28 -5.50 2.18
N ALA A 257 0.49 -5.99 3.40
CA ALA A 257 1.44 -7.06 3.68
C ALA A 257 0.85 -8.39 3.21
N VAL A 258 1.37 -8.93 2.10
CA VAL A 258 0.87 -10.17 1.47
C VAL A 258 1.69 -11.39 1.79
N GLY A 259 2.79 -11.22 2.53
CA GLY A 259 3.67 -12.33 2.86
C GLY A 259 4.96 -11.86 3.51
N TYR A 260 5.86 -12.81 3.72
CA TYR A 260 7.17 -12.58 4.31
C TYR A 260 8.09 -13.75 3.99
N GLY A 261 9.39 -13.51 4.07
CA GLY A 261 10.41 -14.54 3.88
C GLY A 261 11.78 -14.06 4.32
N THR A 262 12.80 -14.80 3.90
CA THR A 262 14.20 -14.49 4.16
C THR A 262 14.97 -14.72 2.86
N GLN A 263 15.86 -13.79 2.52
CA GLN A 263 16.79 -13.94 1.40
C GLN A 263 18.18 -13.59 1.92
N ASP A 264 19.14 -14.49 1.68
CA ASP A 264 20.56 -14.29 2.01
C ASP A 264 20.77 -13.82 3.46
N GLY A 265 20.02 -14.43 4.39
CA GLY A 265 20.03 -14.10 5.83
C GLY A 265 19.28 -12.83 6.22
N THR A 266 18.70 -12.10 5.28
CA THR A 266 17.91 -10.89 5.54
C THR A 266 16.42 -11.19 5.47
N ASP A 267 15.73 -10.96 6.58
CA ASP A 267 14.29 -11.08 6.69
C ASP A 267 13.58 -9.94 5.95
N TYR A 268 12.49 -10.25 5.23
CA TYR A 268 11.66 -9.26 4.56
C TYR A 268 10.16 -9.53 4.68
N TRP A 269 9.38 -8.45 4.55
CA TRP A 269 7.96 -8.42 4.24
C TRP A 269 7.76 -8.36 2.73
N ILE A 270 6.73 -9.01 2.20
CA ILE A 270 6.26 -8.82 0.82
C ILE A 270 5.07 -7.87 0.89
N VAL A 271 5.18 -6.71 0.27
CA VAL A 271 4.19 -5.64 0.38
C VAL A 271 3.67 -5.26 -1.00
N LYS A 272 2.35 -5.33 -1.18
CA LYS A 272 1.64 -4.88 -2.38
C LYS A 272 1.36 -3.39 -2.25
N ASN A 273 1.73 -2.62 -3.27
CA ASN A 273 1.45 -1.18 -3.36
C ASN A 273 0.28 -0.93 -4.34
N SER A 274 -0.15 0.33 -4.44
CA SER A 274 -1.24 0.81 -5.29
C SER A 274 -0.78 1.86 -6.32
N TRP A 275 0.46 1.77 -6.79
CA TRP A 275 1.06 2.68 -7.78
C TRP A 275 1.34 1.99 -9.13
N GLY A 276 0.52 0.99 -9.48
CA GLY A 276 0.67 0.26 -10.73
C GLY A 276 1.90 -0.64 -10.82
N LEU A 277 2.01 -1.36 -11.93
CA LEU A 277 3.06 -2.37 -12.16
C LEU A 277 4.43 -1.76 -12.52
N SER A 278 4.48 -0.49 -12.93
CA SER A 278 5.72 0.19 -13.31
C SER A 278 6.61 0.53 -12.12
N TRP A 279 6.02 0.63 -10.93
CA TRP A 279 6.73 0.90 -9.68
C TRP A 279 7.21 -0.40 -9.02
N GLY A 280 8.40 -0.38 -8.40
CA GLY A 280 8.94 -1.51 -7.65
C GLY A 280 9.09 -2.81 -8.44
N GLU A 281 8.94 -3.92 -7.72
CA GLU A 281 9.01 -5.30 -8.22
C GLU A 281 7.63 -5.70 -8.77
N ARG A 282 7.26 -5.15 -9.94
CA ARG A 282 5.92 -5.31 -10.55
C ARG A 282 4.79 -4.87 -9.59
N GLY A 283 4.95 -3.71 -8.97
CA GLY A 283 3.99 -3.13 -8.02
C GLY A 283 4.13 -3.61 -6.58
N TYR A 284 5.15 -4.42 -6.29
CA TYR A 284 5.49 -4.87 -4.95
C TYR A 284 6.79 -4.25 -4.46
N ILE A 285 6.96 -4.23 -3.14
CA ILE A 285 8.23 -3.93 -2.47
C ILE A 285 8.50 -5.00 -1.44
N ARG A 286 9.77 -5.38 -1.32
CA ARG A 286 10.24 -6.15 -0.17
C ARG A 286 10.84 -5.18 0.83
N MET A 287 10.26 -5.09 2.02
CA MET A 287 10.74 -4.21 3.10
C MET A 287 11.45 -5.05 4.15
N ALA A 288 12.55 -4.56 4.72
CA ALA A 288 13.23 -5.29 5.79
C ALA A 288 12.29 -5.59 6.96
N ARG A 289 12.34 -6.84 7.42
CA ARG A 289 11.58 -7.36 8.55
C ARG A 289 12.53 -7.69 9.70
N ASN A 290 12.02 -7.64 10.93
CA ASN A 290 12.77 -7.84 12.17
C ASN A 290 13.94 -6.86 12.30
N ARG A 291 13.71 -5.61 11.87
CA ARG A 291 14.73 -4.55 11.85
C ARG A 291 14.18 -3.25 12.39
N GLY A 292 13.67 -3.32 13.62
CA GLY A 292 13.21 -2.16 14.37
C GLY A 292 11.90 -1.58 13.84
N ASN A 293 10.95 -2.43 13.39
CA ASN A 293 9.67 -1.96 12.84
C ASN A 293 9.89 -0.95 11.70
N MET A 294 10.68 -1.36 10.71
CA MET A 294 11.11 -0.54 9.57
C MET A 294 9.94 0.25 8.98
N CYS A 295 10.05 1.57 9.00
CA CYS A 295 9.05 2.53 8.51
C CYS A 295 7.65 2.35 9.10
N GLY A 296 7.56 1.76 10.30
CA GLY A 296 6.31 1.60 11.05
C GLY A 296 5.37 0.52 10.51
N ILE A 297 5.88 -0.46 9.77
CA ILE A 297 5.07 -1.50 9.12
C ILE A 297 4.11 -2.25 10.08
N ALA A 298 4.44 -2.37 11.36
CA ALA A 298 3.63 -2.97 12.42
C ALA A 298 3.07 -1.93 13.42
N SER A 299 3.07 -0.64 13.07
CA SER A 299 2.51 0.46 13.87
C SER A 299 1.03 0.68 13.61
N LEU A 300 0.54 0.40 12.40
CA LEU A 300 -0.87 0.57 12.04
C LEU A 300 -1.33 -0.55 11.11
N ALA A 301 -1.22 -1.77 11.61
CA ALA A 301 -1.62 -2.96 10.88
C ALA A 301 -2.99 -3.47 11.33
N SER A 302 -3.80 -3.94 10.39
CA SER A 302 -5.14 -4.45 10.66
C SER A 302 -5.59 -5.49 9.64
N LEU A 303 -6.52 -6.34 10.04
CA LEU A 303 -7.09 -7.39 9.18
C LEU A 303 -8.55 -7.65 9.55
N PRO A 304 -9.51 -7.43 8.63
CA PRO A 304 -10.92 -7.65 8.89
C PRO A 304 -11.29 -9.12 8.91
N MET A 305 -12.32 -9.44 9.69
CA MET A 305 -13.08 -10.66 9.57
C MET A 305 -14.23 -10.39 8.60
N VAL A 306 -14.30 -11.18 7.52
CA VAL A 306 -15.21 -10.94 6.41
C VAL A 306 -16.26 -12.04 6.29
N ALA A 307 -17.51 -11.65 6.10
CA ALA A 307 -18.63 -12.52 5.80
C ALA A 307 -19.38 -12.04 4.54
N ARG A 308 -20.21 -12.90 3.96
CA ARG A 308 -21.15 -12.47 2.90
C ARG A 308 -22.09 -11.38 3.43
N PHE A 309 -22.35 -10.39 2.60
CA PHE A 309 -23.38 -9.39 2.89
C PHE A 309 -24.77 -10.00 2.56
N PRO A 310 -25.75 -9.92 3.48
CA PRO A 310 -27.05 -10.57 3.34
C PRO A 310 -28.12 -9.76 2.59
#